data_AF-A0A846N5J3-F1
#
_entry.id   AF-A0A846N5J3-F1
#
_cell.length_a   1.000
_cell.length_b   1.000
_cell.length_c   1.000
_cell.angle_alpha   90.00
_cell.angle_beta   90.00
_cell.angle_gamma   90.00
#
_symmetry.space_group_name_H-M   'P 1'
#
loop_
_entity.id
_entity.type
_entity.pdbx_description
1 polymer ?
#
loop_
_entity_poly.entity_id
_entity_poly.type
_entity_poly.pdbx_seq_one_letter_code
_entity_poly.pdbx_strand_id
1 'polypeptide(L)'
;MKRALTAVVLLGSVSLPAMAGPLDPGKLPRLGAVSERFQSYNVEMIEVTGGAFWRPYEAAPVKPKMLTPAGRDPLNYADRAPKDLSNPRLVKLAAALAPAYVRVSGTWANTTYFADSDTPPSAPPQGYAGVLTRAQWKGVLDFAKAVDAKIISSFPISTGSHDASGAWTPGASKTWLAYTKAQGGEIAAAEFANEPSLVELMGLPKTYDAAQWGRDYKLWHAFVKEASPNTLILGPGSVGDKAGGKSSPGFMTASDMLSASGPGVDGFSYHYYGDVSQRCQGHQTLDKALSENWLAGTEGAARTYAALRDRFEPGKPLWLTEVGDAACGGNPWAKTFADSFRYLDQLGRLAKLGVQVVAHNTLAISDYGLIDEKTYTPRPNYWAALAWRRFMGTTVLDSGMATSEGRHVYAQCTRGKPGAVTLLVINNSHTAPLSLDLKGAGLRYTLSADKIDSAQVKLNGKVLALGKNDTLPEFVGAPVKSGAATFAPETISFIVLPNANNPAC
;
A
#
# COMPACT_ATOMS: atom_id res chain seq x y z
N MET A 1 30.63 -53.79 4.18
CA MET A 1 30.89 -52.55 4.95
C MET A 1 30.89 -51.40 3.93
N LYS A 2 30.06 -50.35 3.94
CA LYS A 2 29.21 -49.69 4.93
C LYS A 2 27.89 -49.27 4.23
N ARG A 3 26.74 -49.49 4.86
CA ARG A 3 25.45 -48.88 4.45
C ARG A 3 25.42 -47.45 5.02
N ALA A 4 25.25 -46.45 4.17
CA ALA A 4 24.99 -45.07 4.60
C ALA A 4 23.48 -44.92 4.82
N LEU A 5 23.09 -44.60 6.06
CA LEU A 5 21.72 -44.25 6.44
C LEU A 5 21.47 -42.81 6.00
N THR A 6 20.56 -42.60 5.07
CA THR A 6 20.04 -41.27 4.73
C THR A 6 18.90 -40.95 5.69
N ALA A 7 19.13 -40.07 6.65
CA ALA A 7 18.09 -39.57 7.53
C ALA A 7 17.27 -38.50 6.79
N VAL A 8 16.05 -38.86 6.40
CA VAL A 8 15.04 -37.92 5.91
C VAL A 8 14.42 -37.25 7.14
N VAL A 9 14.72 -35.97 7.35
CA VAL A 9 14.02 -35.14 8.33
C VAL A 9 12.72 -34.67 7.68
N LEU A 10 11.61 -35.35 7.95
CA LEU A 10 10.28 -34.82 7.68
C LEU A 10 10.02 -33.65 8.65
N LEU A 11 10.06 -32.43 8.13
CA LEU A 11 9.47 -31.27 8.80
C LEU A 11 7.95 -31.42 8.73
N GLY A 12 7.38 -32.07 9.75
CA GLY A 12 5.94 -32.14 9.93
C GLY A 12 5.38 -30.74 10.15
N SER A 13 4.47 -30.31 9.28
CA SER A 13 3.61 -29.17 9.52
C SER A 13 2.79 -29.45 10.78
N VAL A 14 3.10 -28.76 11.88
CA VAL A 14 2.27 -28.79 13.08
C VAL A 14 0.99 -28.02 12.76
N SER A 15 -0.04 -28.74 12.31
CA SER A 15 -1.40 -28.22 12.29
C SER A 15 -1.85 -28.11 13.74
N LEU A 16 -1.79 -26.90 14.30
CA LEU A 16 -2.43 -26.61 15.57
C LEU A 16 -3.94 -26.92 15.43
N PRO A 17 -4.56 -27.62 16.39
CA PRO A 17 -5.99 -27.90 16.33
C PRO A 17 -6.75 -26.57 16.34
N ALA A 18 -7.76 -26.45 15.49
CA ALA A 18 -8.70 -25.33 15.54
C ALA A 18 -9.23 -25.22 16.97
N MET A 19 -9.07 -24.06 17.61
CA MET A 19 -9.55 -23.88 18.98
C MET A 19 -11.07 -24.09 19.03
N ALA A 20 -11.50 -25.24 19.56
CA ALA A 20 -12.90 -25.60 19.78
C ALA A 20 -13.45 -24.99 21.08
N GLY A 21 -13.03 -23.76 21.41
CA GLY A 21 -13.38 -23.07 22.65
C GLY A 21 -13.60 -21.57 22.42
N PRO A 22 -14.06 -20.85 23.46
CA PRO A 22 -14.29 -19.42 23.38
C PRO A 22 -13.00 -18.67 22.99
N LEU A 23 -13.11 -17.69 22.10
CA LEU A 23 -12.01 -16.80 21.76
C LEU A 23 -11.70 -15.94 22.99
N ASP A 24 -10.52 -16.15 23.58
CA ASP A 24 -10.06 -15.48 24.80
C ASP A 24 -8.97 -14.44 24.48
N PRO A 25 -9.33 -13.15 24.34
CA PRO A 25 -8.40 -12.08 23.99
C PRO A 25 -7.21 -11.98 24.95
N GLY A 26 -7.39 -12.34 26.22
CA GLY A 26 -6.34 -12.29 27.24
C GLY A 26 -5.25 -13.35 27.07
N LYS A 27 -5.50 -14.39 26.26
CA LYS A 27 -4.60 -15.52 26.04
C LYS A 27 -4.07 -15.63 24.61
N LEU A 28 -4.41 -14.69 23.74
CA LEU A 28 -3.92 -14.69 22.36
C LEU A 28 -2.39 -14.53 22.37
N PRO A 29 -1.64 -15.45 21.76
CA PRO A 29 -0.19 -15.37 21.75
C PRO A 29 0.27 -14.25 20.81
N ARG A 30 1.41 -13.63 21.16
CA ARG A 30 2.07 -12.64 20.31
C ARG A 30 2.68 -13.33 19.09
N LEU A 31 2.38 -12.83 17.89
CA LEU A 31 2.99 -13.24 16.63
C LEU A 31 4.21 -12.38 16.27
N GLY A 32 4.13 -11.08 16.54
CA GLY A 32 5.17 -10.14 16.13
C GLY A 32 4.75 -8.69 16.31
N ALA A 33 5.38 -7.80 15.54
CA ALA A 33 5.01 -6.40 15.48
C ALA A 33 5.15 -5.87 14.05
N VAL A 34 4.36 -4.85 13.74
CA VAL A 34 4.45 -4.05 12.52
C VAL A 34 4.93 -2.63 12.84
N SER A 35 5.31 -1.87 11.82
CA SER A 35 5.68 -0.47 11.99
C SER A 35 4.53 0.36 12.59
N GLU A 36 4.86 1.38 13.36
CA GLU A 36 3.88 2.40 13.77
C GLU A 36 3.29 3.14 12.55
N ARG A 37 3.99 3.08 11.40
CA ARG A 37 3.57 3.57 10.08
C ARG A 37 3.11 2.42 9.16
N PHE A 38 2.62 1.31 9.71
CA PHE A 38 2.18 0.14 8.93
C PHE A 38 1.10 0.51 7.92
N GLN A 39 0.08 1.24 8.35
CA GLN A 39 -0.91 1.83 7.45
C GLN A 39 -0.32 3.11 6.84
N SER A 40 0.00 3.06 5.56
CA SER A 40 0.58 4.16 4.80
C SER A 40 -0.19 4.37 3.49
N TYR A 41 0.15 5.40 2.73
CA TYR A 41 -0.51 5.70 1.47
C TYR A 41 0.42 6.37 0.47
N ASN A 42 0.00 6.36 -0.79
CA ASN A 42 0.73 6.99 -1.88
C ASN A 42 0.07 8.31 -2.27
N VAL A 43 0.90 9.23 -2.74
CA VAL A 43 0.52 10.34 -3.62
C VAL A 43 1.31 10.12 -4.90
N GLU A 44 0.65 9.93 -6.03
CA GLU A 44 1.33 9.69 -7.30
C GLU A 44 2.17 10.91 -7.69
N MET A 45 3.35 10.69 -8.28
CA MET A 45 4.20 11.78 -8.77
C MET A 45 3.43 12.67 -9.75
N ILE A 46 2.53 12.08 -10.53
CA ILE A 46 1.67 12.82 -11.47
C ILE A 46 0.65 13.73 -10.77
N GLU A 47 0.25 13.43 -9.54
CA GLU A 47 -0.54 14.36 -8.72
C GLU A 47 0.28 15.59 -8.36
N VAL A 48 1.59 15.43 -8.16
CA VAL A 48 2.49 16.53 -7.79
C VAL A 48 2.88 17.36 -9.01
N THR A 49 3.20 16.73 -10.13
CA THR A 49 3.65 17.43 -11.34
C THR A 49 2.51 17.97 -12.20
N GLY A 50 1.32 17.35 -12.13
CA GLY A 50 0.26 17.53 -13.13
C GLY A 50 0.57 16.79 -14.43
N GLY A 51 -0.47 16.40 -15.17
CA GLY A 51 -0.37 15.59 -16.38
C GLY A 51 -1.68 14.89 -16.75
N ALA A 52 -1.65 14.07 -17.82
CA ALA A 52 -2.77 13.19 -18.14
C ALA A 52 -2.73 11.92 -17.27
N PHE A 53 -3.78 11.67 -16.50
CA PHE A 53 -3.89 10.50 -15.62
C PHE A 53 -5.27 9.88 -15.68
N TRP A 54 -5.47 8.71 -15.05
CA TRP A 54 -6.71 7.95 -15.09
C TRP A 54 -7.95 8.82 -14.86
N ARG A 55 -8.88 8.79 -15.82
CA ARG A 55 -10.15 9.50 -15.79
C ARG A 55 -11.15 8.76 -14.90
N PRO A 56 -11.90 9.43 -14.01
CA PRO A 56 -13.02 8.82 -13.28
C PRO A 56 -14.02 8.19 -14.25
N TYR A 57 -14.55 7.01 -13.94
CA TYR A 57 -15.47 6.30 -14.84
C TYR A 57 -16.71 7.14 -15.21
N GLU A 58 -17.26 7.87 -14.25
CA GLU A 58 -18.44 8.75 -14.36
C GLU A 58 -18.20 10.02 -15.19
N ALA A 59 -16.95 10.41 -15.43
CA ALA A 59 -16.67 11.56 -16.27
C ALA A 59 -16.95 11.23 -17.75
N ALA A 60 -17.36 12.20 -18.55
CA ALA A 60 -17.43 11.98 -20.00
C ALA A 60 -16.01 11.77 -20.57
N PRO A 61 -15.81 10.85 -21.54
CA PRO A 61 -14.53 10.69 -22.20
C PRO A 61 -14.21 11.92 -23.04
N VAL A 62 -13.10 12.58 -22.72
CA VAL A 62 -12.56 13.72 -23.47
C VAL A 62 -11.11 13.41 -23.77
N LYS A 63 -10.69 13.58 -25.02
CA LYS A 63 -9.30 13.37 -25.41
C LYS A 63 -8.40 14.36 -24.64
N PRO A 64 -7.43 13.88 -23.85
CA PRO A 64 -6.52 14.74 -23.09
C PRO A 64 -5.63 15.53 -24.04
N LYS A 65 -5.25 16.74 -23.62
CA LYS A 65 -4.28 17.59 -24.33
C LYS A 65 -2.85 17.20 -23.97
N MET A 66 -2.62 16.74 -22.74
CA MET A 66 -1.32 16.30 -22.27
C MET A 66 -0.99 14.89 -22.78
N LEU A 67 0.30 14.58 -22.82
CA LEU A 67 0.78 13.28 -23.30
C LEU A 67 0.28 12.14 -22.41
N THR A 68 -0.19 11.08 -23.05
CA THR A 68 -0.61 9.83 -22.40
C THR A 68 0.41 8.72 -22.69
N PRO A 69 0.50 7.69 -21.83
CA PRO A 69 1.34 6.54 -22.09
C PRO A 69 1.06 5.89 -23.46
N ALA A 70 2.12 5.61 -24.23
CA ALA A 70 2.00 4.99 -25.56
C ALA A 70 1.31 3.63 -25.49
N GLY A 71 0.51 3.30 -26.51
CA GLY A 71 -0.21 2.01 -26.58
C GLY A 71 -1.42 1.88 -25.65
N ARG A 72 -1.80 2.95 -24.95
CA ARG A 72 -3.03 3.03 -24.15
C ARG A 72 -4.07 3.90 -24.83
N ASP A 73 -5.35 3.59 -24.63
CA ASP A 73 -6.44 4.43 -25.11
C ASP A 73 -6.42 5.79 -24.37
N PRO A 74 -6.20 6.91 -25.07
CA PRO A 74 -6.18 8.24 -24.46
C PRO A 74 -7.50 8.61 -23.77
N LEU A 75 -8.64 8.01 -24.15
CA LEU A 75 -9.95 8.29 -23.55
C LEU A 75 -10.10 7.76 -22.11
N ASN A 76 -9.15 6.93 -21.67
CA ASN A 76 -9.02 6.51 -20.27
C ASN A 76 -8.34 7.55 -19.38
N TYR A 77 -7.87 8.67 -19.94
CA TYR A 77 -7.13 9.69 -19.23
C TYR A 77 -7.85 11.05 -19.25
N ALA A 78 -7.54 11.89 -18.27
CA ALA A 78 -7.97 13.27 -18.18
C ALA A 78 -6.77 14.14 -17.78
N ASP A 79 -6.71 15.36 -18.33
CA ASP A 79 -5.71 16.36 -17.95
C ASP A 79 -5.92 16.81 -16.51
N ARG A 80 -4.84 16.88 -15.73
CA ARG A 80 -4.86 17.27 -14.33
C ARG A 80 -3.82 18.33 -14.05
N ALA A 81 -4.23 19.37 -13.35
CA ALA A 81 -3.31 20.30 -12.72
C ALA A 81 -2.61 19.62 -11.52
N PRO A 82 -1.43 20.14 -11.11
CA PRO A 82 -0.84 19.78 -9.81
C PRO A 82 -1.86 19.87 -8.68
N LYS A 83 -1.88 18.86 -7.82
CA LYS A 83 -2.75 18.77 -6.65
C LYS A 83 -2.32 19.82 -5.62
N ASP A 84 -3.28 20.56 -5.10
CA ASP A 84 -3.07 21.40 -3.93
C ASP A 84 -2.98 20.54 -2.65
N LEU A 85 -1.76 20.15 -2.29
CA LEU A 85 -1.49 19.41 -1.06
C LEU A 85 -1.65 20.26 0.21
N SER A 86 -1.79 21.59 0.09
CA SER A 86 -2.05 22.47 1.23
C SER A 86 -3.53 22.58 1.58
N ASN A 87 -4.42 21.96 0.79
CA ASN A 87 -5.85 22.01 1.01
C ASN A 87 -6.20 21.61 2.46
N PRO A 88 -6.87 22.48 3.25
CA PRO A 88 -7.09 22.24 4.67
C PRO A 88 -7.86 20.95 4.98
N ARG A 89 -8.81 20.57 4.12
CA ARG A 89 -9.55 19.32 4.28
C ARG A 89 -8.64 18.12 4.05
N LEU A 90 -7.87 18.11 2.97
CA LEU A 90 -6.92 17.05 2.66
C LEU A 90 -5.91 16.85 3.82
N VAL A 91 -5.30 17.94 4.29
CA VAL A 91 -4.34 17.93 5.41
C VAL A 91 -5.00 17.35 6.66
N LYS A 92 -6.21 17.79 7.01
CA LYS A 92 -6.94 17.30 8.18
C LYS A 92 -7.26 15.81 8.11
N LEU A 93 -7.65 15.33 6.94
CA LEU A 93 -7.98 13.92 6.72
C LEU A 93 -6.70 13.05 6.76
N ALA A 94 -5.63 13.48 6.10
CA ALA A 94 -4.35 12.78 6.11
C ALA A 94 -3.72 12.74 7.52
N ALA A 95 -3.74 13.86 8.25
CA ALA A 95 -3.24 13.92 9.64
C ALA A 95 -3.99 12.97 10.58
N ALA A 96 -5.24 12.63 10.29
CA ALA A 96 -6.01 11.67 11.09
C ALA A 96 -5.57 10.21 10.90
N LEU A 97 -4.82 9.93 9.83
CA LEU A 97 -4.21 8.63 9.56
C LEU A 97 -2.78 8.53 10.11
N ALA A 98 -2.24 9.63 10.65
CA ALA A 98 -0.86 9.75 11.10
C ALA A 98 -0.55 8.95 12.38
N PRO A 99 0.70 8.50 12.57
CA PRO A 99 1.83 8.62 11.65
C PRO A 99 1.73 7.63 10.48
N ALA A 100 2.15 8.06 9.29
CA ALA A 100 2.20 7.24 8.07
C ALA A 100 3.51 7.45 7.30
N TYR A 101 3.83 6.59 6.35
CA TYR A 101 4.63 7.00 5.20
C TYR A 101 3.71 7.59 4.13
N VAL A 102 4.19 8.63 3.45
CA VAL A 102 3.63 9.09 2.19
C VAL A 102 4.62 8.74 1.08
N ARG A 103 4.26 7.78 0.22
CA ARG A 103 5.08 7.44 -0.94
C ARG A 103 4.74 8.36 -2.10
N VAL A 104 5.69 9.18 -2.52
CA VAL A 104 5.59 10.07 -3.68
C VAL A 104 6.41 9.50 -4.83
N SER A 105 5.76 8.67 -5.64
CA SER A 105 6.41 7.88 -6.69
C SER A 105 5.41 7.48 -7.79
N GLY A 106 5.26 6.20 -8.14
CA GLY A 106 4.43 5.74 -9.25
C GLY A 106 5.14 5.85 -10.60
N THR A 107 4.48 5.40 -11.68
CA THR A 107 5.08 5.30 -13.02
C THR A 107 5.74 6.60 -13.49
N TRP A 108 5.12 7.75 -13.18
CA TRP A 108 5.63 9.06 -13.60
C TRP A 108 6.95 9.45 -12.93
N ALA A 109 7.26 8.92 -11.74
CA ALA A 109 8.53 9.23 -11.08
C ALA A 109 9.75 8.75 -11.88
N ASN A 110 9.61 7.66 -12.64
CA ASN A 110 10.68 7.12 -13.48
C ASN A 110 11.19 8.10 -14.54
N THR A 111 10.35 9.05 -14.97
CA THR A 111 10.60 9.97 -16.08
C THR A 111 10.47 11.45 -15.68
N THR A 112 10.45 11.74 -14.38
CA THR A 112 10.29 13.12 -13.87
C THR A 112 11.64 13.79 -13.62
N TYR A 113 11.89 14.91 -14.29
CA TYR A 113 13.07 15.74 -14.08
C TYR A 113 12.82 16.76 -12.96
N PHE A 114 13.71 16.82 -11.96
CA PHE A 114 13.65 17.88 -10.95
C PHE A 114 14.29 19.17 -11.48
N ALA A 115 13.47 20.21 -11.65
CA ALA A 115 13.90 21.53 -12.07
C ALA A 115 14.24 22.41 -10.85
N ASP A 116 15.52 22.40 -10.48
CA ASP A 116 16.07 23.26 -9.43
C ASP A 116 16.31 24.69 -9.93
N SER A 117 15.23 25.37 -10.33
CA SER A 117 15.25 26.72 -10.89
C SER A 117 13.97 27.46 -10.53
N ASP A 118 14.07 28.78 -10.39
CA ASP A 118 12.91 29.66 -10.19
C ASP A 118 12.13 29.87 -11.51
N THR A 119 12.78 29.61 -12.64
CA THR A 119 12.17 29.57 -13.98
C THR A 119 12.32 28.16 -14.54
N PRO A 120 11.46 27.20 -14.12
CA PRO A 120 11.52 25.84 -14.61
C PRO A 120 11.23 25.80 -16.12
N PRO A 121 11.78 24.81 -16.85
CA PRO A 121 11.54 24.68 -18.28
C PRO A 121 10.05 24.39 -18.55
N SER A 122 9.51 24.97 -19.62
CA SER A 122 8.12 24.77 -20.03
C SER A 122 7.84 23.37 -20.59
N ALA A 123 8.89 22.65 -20.99
CA ALA A 123 8.84 21.27 -21.44
C ALA A 123 9.92 20.43 -20.72
N PRO A 124 9.67 19.13 -20.49
CA PRO A 124 10.70 18.23 -19.95
C PRO A 124 11.95 18.20 -20.85
N PRO A 125 13.16 18.17 -20.26
CA PRO A 125 14.39 17.92 -21.01
C PRO A 125 14.34 16.57 -21.75
N GLN A 126 15.20 16.40 -22.77
CA GLN A 126 15.27 15.17 -23.54
C GLN A 126 15.46 13.93 -22.64
N GLY A 127 14.66 12.90 -22.90
CA GLY A 127 14.69 11.65 -22.14
C GLY A 127 13.88 11.67 -20.84
N TYR A 128 13.23 12.79 -20.51
CA TYR A 128 12.23 12.90 -19.44
C TYR A 128 10.85 13.19 -20.03
N ALA A 129 9.79 12.96 -19.24
CA ALA A 129 8.40 13.18 -19.63
C ALA A 129 7.63 14.10 -18.67
N GLY A 130 8.21 14.42 -17.50
CA GLY A 130 7.63 15.34 -16.52
C GLY A 130 8.66 16.30 -15.94
N VAL A 131 8.19 17.40 -15.37
CA VAL A 131 9.00 18.37 -14.62
C VAL A 131 8.43 18.50 -13.22
N LEU A 132 9.26 18.25 -12.21
CA LEU A 132 8.99 18.54 -10.81
C LEU A 132 9.68 19.86 -10.44
N THR A 133 8.90 20.87 -10.12
CA THR A 133 9.42 22.19 -9.73
C THR A 133 9.77 22.27 -8.24
N ARG A 134 10.61 23.24 -7.88
CA ARG A 134 10.90 23.61 -6.48
C ARG A 134 9.63 23.80 -5.63
N ALA A 135 8.65 24.52 -6.16
CA ALA A 135 7.40 24.83 -5.45
C ALA A 135 6.55 23.57 -5.21
N GLN A 136 6.41 22.72 -6.23
CA GLN A 136 5.67 21.46 -6.11
C GLN A 136 6.32 20.52 -5.09
N TRP A 137 7.65 20.34 -5.16
CA TRP A 137 8.35 19.48 -4.20
C TRP A 137 8.32 20.06 -2.78
N LYS A 138 8.46 21.38 -2.63
CA LYS A 138 8.28 22.03 -1.33
C LYS A 138 6.87 21.79 -0.77
N GLY A 139 5.84 21.81 -1.60
CA GLY A 139 4.48 21.44 -1.20
C GLY A 139 4.37 20.03 -0.66
N VAL A 140 5.11 19.06 -1.22
CA VAL A 140 5.21 17.70 -0.69
C VAL A 140 5.88 17.68 0.70
N LEU A 141 7.00 18.40 0.86
CA LEU A 141 7.71 18.47 2.14
C LEU A 141 6.83 19.09 3.24
N ASP A 142 6.15 20.19 2.92
CA ASP A 142 5.26 20.89 3.84
C ASP A 142 4.05 20.02 4.21
N PHE A 143 3.46 19.32 3.23
CA PHE A 143 2.37 18.38 3.46
C PHE A 143 2.81 17.23 4.38
N ALA A 144 3.93 16.57 4.08
CA ALA A 144 4.44 15.47 4.88
C ALA A 144 4.68 15.90 6.34
N LYS A 145 5.24 17.09 6.55
CA LYS A 145 5.42 17.67 7.88
C LYS A 145 4.08 17.93 8.58
N ALA A 146 3.10 18.53 7.89
CA ALA A 146 1.81 18.89 8.46
C ALA A 146 0.98 17.68 8.91
N VAL A 147 1.22 16.50 8.32
CA VAL A 147 0.46 15.28 8.58
C VAL A 147 1.26 14.22 9.33
N ASP A 148 2.41 14.59 9.92
CA ASP A 148 3.36 13.65 10.56
C ASP A 148 3.59 12.40 9.68
N ALA A 149 3.99 12.65 8.43
CA ALA A 149 4.36 11.61 7.49
C ALA A 149 5.85 11.65 7.16
N LYS A 150 6.41 10.46 6.90
CA LYS A 150 7.76 10.30 6.35
C LYS A 150 7.66 10.03 4.85
N ILE A 151 8.54 10.62 4.06
CA ILE A 151 8.50 10.49 2.61
C ILE A 151 9.23 9.22 2.16
N ILE A 152 8.56 8.45 1.31
CA ILE A 152 9.19 7.44 0.45
C ILE A 152 9.16 7.99 -0.97
N SER A 153 10.21 7.83 -1.76
CA SER A 153 10.17 8.21 -3.19
C SER A 153 10.99 7.25 -4.04
N SER A 154 10.78 7.27 -5.35
CA SER A 154 11.71 6.68 -6.31
C SER A 154 12.33 7.78 -7.15
N PHE A 155 13.49 7.49 -7.74
CA PHE A 155 14.21 8.44 -8.58
C PHE A 155 13.92 8.23 -10.07
N PRO A 156 14.19 9.24 -10.91
CA PRO A 156 14.16 9.04 -12.35
C PRO A 156 15.25 8.05 -12.78
N ILE A 157 14.86 7.19 -13.71
CA ILE A 157 15.69 6.14 -14.31
C ILE A 157 15.63 6.18 -15.84
N SER A 158 14.78 7.02 -16.43
CA SER A 158 14.58 7.08 -17.88
C SER A 158 15.88 7.34 -18.66
N THR A 159 15.79 7.33 -20.00
CA THR A 159 16.94 7.63 -20.87
C THR A 159 17.61 8.98 -20.56
N GLY A 160 16.86 9.97 -20.04
CA GLY A 160 17.43 11.25 -19.61
C GLY A 160 18.31 11.17 -18.35
N SER A 161 18.27 10.06 -17.62
CA SER A 161 19.13 9.77 -16.47
C SER A 161 20.36 8.94 -16.84
N HIS A 162 20.56 8.64 -18.13
CA HIS A 162 21.68 7.83 -18.62
C HIS A 162 22.64 8.68 -19.47
N ASP A 163 23.94 8.39 -19.38
CA ASP A 163 24.94 9.01 -20.24
C ASP A 163 25.03 8.35 -21.63
N ALA A 164 25.94 8.83 -22.48
CA ALA A 164 26.14 8.29 -23.82
C ALA A 164 26.63 6.83 -23.85
N SER A 165 27.20 6.32 -22.74
CA SER A 165 27.59 4.91 -22.59
C SER A 165 26.41 4.03 -22.15
N GLY A 166 25.26 4.63 -21.82
CA GLY A 166 24.08 3.95 -21.32
C GLY A 166 24.21 3.55 -19.85
N ALA A 167 25.04 4.25 -19.07
CA ALA A 167 25.14 4.09 -17.62
C ALA A 167 24.29 5.15 -16.89
N TRP A 168 23.61 4.75 -15.82
CA TRP A 168 22.83 5.70 -15.01
C TRP A 168 23.73 6.74 -14.34
N THR A 169 23.25 7.97 -14.27
CA THR A 169 23.95 9.11 -13.67
C THR A 169 23.09 9.78 -12.58
N PRO A 170 23.71 10.31 -11.51
CA PRO A 170 22.96 10.90 -10.41
C PRO A 170 22.44 12.31 -10.70
N GLY A 171 22.64 12.89 -11.89
CA GLY A 171 22.47 14.33 -12.16
C GLY A 171 21.18 14.93 -11.59
N ALA A 172 20.01 14.49 -12.05
CA ALA A 172 18.71 14.98 -11.58
C ALA A 172 18.45 14.64 -10.10
N SER A 173 18.77 13.40 -9.69
CA SER A 173 18.55 12.92 -8.32
C SER A 173 19.41 13.62 -7.26
N LYS A 174 20.66 13.98 -7.62
CA LYS A 174 21.61 14.72 -6.78
C LYS A 174 21.08 16.10 -6.47
N THR A 175 20.63 16.81 -7.50
CA THR A 175 20.07 18.15 -7.35
C THR A 175 18.78 18.10 -6.51
N TRP A 176 17.95 17.09 -6.73
CA TRP A 176 16.71 16.90 -5.95
C TRP A 176 16.97 16.64 -4.47
N LEU A 177 17.90 15.74 -4.14
CA LEU A 177 18.29 15.48 -2.75
C LEU A 177 18.92 16.72 -2.09
N ALA A 178 19.79 17.44 -2.81
CA ALA A 178 20.40 18.66 -2.30
C ALA A 178 19.35 19.73 -1.97
N TYR A 179 18.39 19.97 -2.86
CA TYR A 179 17.28 20.88 -2.60
C TYR A 179 16.42 20.42 -1.42
N THR A 180 16.10 19.12 -1.33
CA THR A 180 15.32 18.56 -0.21
C THR A 180 15.97 18.88 1.13
N LYS A 181 17.28 18.64 1.24
CA LYS A 181 18.07 18.95 2.44
C LYS A 181 18.11 20.46 2.72
N ALA A 182 18.26 21.29 1.69
CA ALA A 182 18.29 22.75 1.83
C ALA A 182 16.95 23.31 2.35
N GLN A 183 15.82 22.65 2.05
CA GLN A 183 14.50 22.99 2.59
C GLN A 183 14.25 22.40 3.99
N GLY A 184 15.23 21.73 4.60
CA GLY A 184 15.08 21.05 5.89
C GLY A 184 14.19 19.81 5.84
N GLY A 185 13.94 19.27 4.64
CA GLY A 185 13.20 18.03 4.43
C GLY A 185 14.10 16.80 4.40
N GLU A 186 13.47 15.62 4.41
CA GLU A 186 14.15 14.33 4.36
C GLU A 186 13.33 13.35 3.51
N ILE A 187 14.00 12.60 2.63
CA ILE A 187 13.46 11.37 2.04
C ILE A 187 13.87 10.22 2.97
N ALA A 188 12.92 9.70 3.73
CA ALA A 188 13.18 8.67 4.75
C ALA A 188 13.53 7.31 4.14
N ALA A 189 12.97 7.00 2.97
CA ALA A 189 13.31 5.81 2.22
C ALA A 189 13.24 6.07 0.71
N ALA A 190 14.09 5.39 -0.07
CA ALA A 190 14.13 5.52 -1.51
C ALA A 190 14.18 4.17 -2.22
N GLU A 191 13.46 4.09 -3.34
CA GLU A 191 13.54 3.00 -4.31
C GLU A 191 14.32 3.48 -5.54
N PHE A 192 15.02 2.57 -6.23
CA PHE A 192 15.77 2.96 -7.44
C PHE A 192 14.82 3.39 -8.57
N ALA A 193 13.76 2.62 -8.79
CA ALA A 193 12.73 2.88 -9.78
C ALA A 193 11.37 2.37 -9.29
N ASN A 194 10.30 2.87 -9.90
CA ASN A 194 8.95 2.36 -9.73
C ASN A 194 8.68 1.21 -10.70
N GLU A 195 8.20 0.07 -10.20
CA GLU A 195 7.81 -1.12 -10.98
C GLU A 195 8.82 -1.52 -12.06
N PRO A 196 10.10 -1.74 -11.70
CA PRO A 196 11.13 -2.08 -12.68
C PRO A 196 10.88 -3.42 -13.38
N SER A 197 9.96 -4.24 -12.87
CA SER A 197 9.45 -5.42 -13.56
C SER A 197 8.83 -5.11 -14.91
N LEU A 198 8.32 -3.89 -15.13
CA LEU A 198 7.69 -3.47 -16.38
C LEU A 198 8.59 -2.46 -17.11
N VAL A 199 9.52 -2.96 -17.92
CA VAL A 199 10.62 -2.16 -18.51
C VAL A 199 10.11 -0.93 -19.29
N GLU A 200 8.99 -1.09 -20.00
CA GLU A 200 8.40 0.01 -20.77
C GLU A 200 7.90 1.18 -19.92
N LEU A 201 7.56 0.93 -18.64
CA LEU A 201 7.12 1.97 -17.70
C LEU A 201 8.28 2.75 -17.07
N MET A 202 9.52 2.31 -17.28
CA MET A 202 10.71 3.03 -16.81
C MET A 202 11.14 4.18 -17.73
N GLY A 203 10.56 4.28 -18.93
CA GLY A 203 11.04 5.22 -19.96
C GLY A 203 12.39 4.80 -20.55
N LEU A 204 12.64 3.49 -20.60
CA LEU A 204 13.83 2.85 -21.15
C LEU A 204 13.48 1.95 -22.35
N PRO A 205 14.46 1.62 -23.21
CA PRO A 205 14.24 0.65 -24.29
C PRO A 205 13.79 -0.72 -23.75
N LYS A 206 12.92 -1.43 -24.48
CA LYS A 206 12.46 -2.79 -24.10
C LYS A 206 13.59 -3.82 -23.97
N THR A 207 14.77 -3.51 -24.51
CA THR A 207 15.98 -4.32 -24.41
C THR A 207 16.74 -4.11 -23.11
N TYR A 208 16.34 -3.15 -22.26
CA TYR A 208 16.95 -2.96 -20.94
C TYR A 208 16.74 -4.20 -20.08
N ASP A 209 17.83 -4.82 -19.63
CA ASP A 209 17.82 -6.12 -18.97
C ASP A 209 18.35 -6.08 -17.53
N ALA A 210 18.33 -7.25 -16.88
CA ALA A 210 18.78 -7.39 -15.49
C ALA A 210 20.26 -7.04 -15.30
N ALA A 211 21.11 -7.23 -16.31
CA ALA A 211 22.53 -6.89 -16.20
C ALA A 211 22.73 -5.38 -16.19
N GLN A 212 22.01 -4.65 -17.05
CA GLN A 212 21.98 -3.18 -17.03
C GLN A 212 21.39 -2.66 -15.71
N TRP A 213 20.26 -3.23 -15.27
CA TRP A 213 19.67 -2.95 -13.96
C TRP A 213 20.69 -3.09 -12.83
N GLY A 214 21.39 -4.22 -12.75
CA GLY A 214 22.35 -4.48 -11.67
C GLY A 214 23.52 -3.51 -11.68
N ARG A 215 23.96 -3.06 -12.86
CA ARG A 215 25.04 -2.08 -13.01
C ARG A 215 24.58 -0.69 -12.58
N ASP A 216 23.40 -0.26 -13.01
CA ASP A 216 22.84 1.06 -12.72
C ASP A 216 22.37 1.18 -11.26
N TYR A 217 21.79 0.11 -10.70
CA TYR A 217 21.44 0.04 -9.29
C TYR A 217 22.66 0.24 -8.38
N LYS A 218 23.82 -0.35 -8.72
CA LYS A 218 25.05 -0.19 -7.93
C LYS A 218 25.55 1.26 -7.95
N LEU A 219 25.45 1.95 -9.09
CA LEU A 219 25.76 3.37 -9.21
C LEU A 219 24.82 4.21 -8.35
N TRP A 220 23.52 3.94 -8.42
CA TRP A 220 22.52 4.61 -7.61
C TRP A 220 22.67 4.36 -6.11
N HIS A 221 22.91 3.11 -5.71
CA HIS A 221 23.08 2.71 -4.30
C HIS A 221 24.26 3.46 -3.67
N ALA A 222 25.43 3.44 -4.34
CA ALA A 222 26.61 4.17 -3.89
C ALA A 222 26.33 5.68 -3.76
N PHE A 223 25.65 6.26 -4.75
CA PHE A 223 25.24 7.67 -4.72
C PHE A 223 24.32 7.98 -3.54
N VAL A 224 23.29 7.18 -3.26
CA VAL A 224 22.36 7.43 -2.15
C VAL A 224 23.09 7.34 -0.80
N LYS A 225 23.96 6.35 -0.62
CA LYS A 225 24.76 6.22 0.62
C LYS A 225 25.69 7.42 0.83
N GLU A 226 26.20 8.04 -0.23
CA GLU A 226 27.02 9.26 -0.14
C GLU A 226 26.17 10.52 0.10
N ALA A 227 25.15 10.74 -0.74
CA ALA A 227 24.39 11.99 -0.77
C ALA A 227 23.33 12.09 0.34
N SER A 228 22.80 10.97 0.81
CA SER A 228 21.76 10.89 1.83
C SER A 228 21.91 9.63 2.71
N PRO A 229 22.96 9.55 3.56
CA PRO A 229 23.34 8.33 4.28
C PRO A 229 22.26 7.76 5.23
N ASN A 230 21.30 8.59 5.66
CA ASN A 230 20.20 8.18 6.53
C ASN A 230 18.97 7.66 5.78
N THR A 231 18.92 7.85 4.45
CA THR A 231 17.81 7.33 3.63
C THR A 231 17.90 5.81 3.56
N LEU A 232 16.82 5.15 3.97
CA LEU A 232 16.68 3.70 3.81
C LEU A 232 16.60 3.34 2.34
N ILE A 233 17.38 2.36 1.91
CA ILE A 233 17.29 1.83 0.54
C ILE A 233 16.26 0.71 0.52
N LEU A 234 15.19 0.90 -0.26
CA LEU A 234 14.16 -0.11 -0.50
C LEU A 234 14.34 -0.70 -1.90
N GLY A 235 14.01 -1.98 -2.06
CA GLY A 235 13.98 -2.59 -3.38
C GLY A 235 13.52 -4.04 -3.40
N PRO A 236 13.23 -4.59 -4.59
CA PRO A 236 13.35 -3.90 -5.89
C PRO A 236 12.11 -3.06 -6.27
N GLY A 237 11.03 -3.07 -5.49
CA GLY A 237 9.77 -2.39 -5.89
C GLY A 237 9.07 -3.09 -7.06
N SER A 238 9.29 -4.40 -7.20
CA SER A 238 8.80 -5.23 -8.31
C SER A 238 7.30 -5.52 -8.23
N VAL A 239 6.71 -5.88 -9.37
CA VAL A 239 5.28 -6.22 -9.50
C VAL A 239 5.10 -7.44 -10.39
N GLY A 240 4.11 -8.28 -10.07
CA GLY A 240 3.70 -9.39 -10.94
C GLY A 240 4.60 -10.64 -10.92
N ASP A 241 5.58 -10.71 -10.02
CA ASP A 241 6.42 -11.90 -9.88
C ASP A 241 5.61 -13.15 -9.50
N LYS A 242 5.99 -14.28 -10.11
CA LYS A 242 5.47 -15.61 -9.82
C LYS A 242 6.61 -16.51 -9.38
N ALA A 243 6.33 -17.46 -8.49
CA ALA A 243 7.32 -18.46 -8.09
C ALA A 243 7.89 -19.19 -9.33
N GLY A 244 9.21 -19.16 -9.49
CA GLY A 244 9.90 -19.78 -10.64
C GLY A 244 9.74 -19.04 -11.98
N GLY A 245 9.19 -17.82 -11.99
CA GLY A 245 9.11 -16.97 -13.17
C GLY A 245 10.50 -16.64 -13.73
N LYS A 246 10.56 -16.29 -15.02
CA LYS A 246 11.79 -15.87 -15.72
C LYS A 246 11.55 -14.55 -16.42
N SER A 247 12.60 -13.73 -16.51
CA SER A 247 12.54 -12.50 -17.31
C SER A 247 12.27 -12.80 -18.78
N SER A 248 11.60 -11.88 -19.45
CA SER A 248 11.28 -11.92 -20.88
C SER A 248 11.38 -10.52 -21.46
N PRO A 249 11.39 -10.34 -22.79
CA PRO A 249 11.48 -9.00 -23.37
C PRO A 249 10.37 -8.07 -22.84
N GLY A 250 10.76 -6.98 -22.18
CA GLY A 250 9.85 -6.04 -21.53
C GLY A 250 9.43 -6.38 -20.09
N PHE A 251 9.80 -7.55 -19.56
CA PHE A 251 9.50 -7.96 -18.18
C PHE A 251 10.74 -8.49 -17.45
N MET A 252 11.09 -7.87 -16.31
CA MET A 252 12.18 -8.35 -15.44
C MET A 252 11.62 -8.94 -14.15
N THR A 253 12.09 -10.15 -13.78
CA THR A 253 11.74 -10.73 -12.48
C THR A 253 12.55 -10.08 -11.36
N ALA A 254 11.96 -10.02 -10.16
CA ALA A 254 12.68 -9.64 -8.94
C ALA A 254 13.89 -10.53 -8.70
N SER A 255 13.81 -11.84 -8.97
CA SER A 255 14.94 -12.76 -8.80
C SER A 255 16.14 -12.37 -9.67
N ASP A 256 15.92 -12.02 -10.94
CA ASP A 256 17.01 -11.65 -11.85
C ASP A 256 17.57 -10.27 -11.50
N MET A 257 16.70 -9.31 -11.16
CA MET A 257 17.10 -7.98 -10.68
C MET A 257 17.98 -8.07 -9.42
N LEU A 258 17.56 -8.85 -8.42
CA LEU A 258 18.28 -9.05 -7.17
C LEU A 258 19.60 -9.81 -7.37
N SER A 259 19.62 -10.79 -8.27
CA SER A 259 20.85 -11.51 -8.62
C SER A 259 21.89 -10.57 -9.24
N ALA A 260 21.45 -9.62 -10.07
CA ALA A 260 22.34 -8.69 -10.74
C ALA A 260 22.79 -7.52 -9.84
N SER A 261 21.90 -7.00 -8.98
CA SER A 261 22.21 -5.93 -8.03
C SER A 261 23.12 -6.39 -6.90
N GLY A 262 22.99 -7.65 -6.48
CA GLY A 262 23.56 -8.13 -5.23
C GLY A 262 22.78 -7.60 -4.00
N PRO A 263 23.15 -8.04 -2.79
CA PRO A 263 22.50 -7.59 -1.57
C PRO A 263 22.87 -6.14 -1.25
N GLY A 264 22.01 -5.45 -0.50
CA GLY A 264 22.29 -4.08 -0.08
C GLY A 264 21.07 -3.25 0.34
N VAL A 265 19.85 -3.82 0.34
CA VAL A 265 18.67 -3.07 0.77
C VAL A 265 18.56 -3.00 2.30
N ASP A 266 17.94 -1.93 2.79
CA ASP A 266 17.52 -1.77 4.18
C ASP A 266 16.12 -2.39 4.41
N GLY A 267 15.30 -2.51 3.36
CA GLY A 267 14.03 -3.24 3.35
C GLY A 267 13.69 -3.78 1.97
N PHE A 268 13.11 -4.98 1.93
CA PHE A 268 12.62 -5.57 0.69
C PHE A 268 11.27 -4.96 0.34
N SER A 269 11.15 -4.29 -0.80
CA SER A 269 9.91 -3.69 -1.26
C SER A 269 9.34 -4.36 -2.50
N TYR A 270 8.01 -4.41 -2.56
CA TYR A 270 7.25 -4.94 -3.69
C TYR A 270 5.91 -4.23 -3.81
N HIS A 271 5.27 -4.38 -4.97
CA HIS A 271 3.95 -3.88 -5.27
C HIS A 271 2.97 -5.04 -5.47
N TYR A 272 1.68 -4.77 -5.25
CA TYR A 272 0.63 -5.76 -5.49
C TYR A 272 -0.66 -5.12 -5.96
N TYR A 273 -1.23 -5.68 -7.03
CA TYR A 273 -2.61 -5.49 -7.45
C TYR A 273 -3.17 -6.87 -7.80
N GLY A 274 -4.41 -7.16 -7.39
CA GLY A 274 -5.01 -8.47 -7.64
C GLY A 274 -5.31 -8.72 -9.12
N ASP A 275 -5.56 -7.65 -9.87
CA ASP A 275 -5.78 -7.61 -11.32
C ASP A 275 -5.45 -6.20 -11.85
N VAL A 276 -5.58 -6.00 -13.16
CA VAL A 276 -5.75 -4.67 -13.77
C VAL A 276 -7.23 -4.30 -13.80
N SER A 277 -7.57 -3.01 -13.93
CA SER A 277 -8.97 -2.57 -13.99
C SER A 277 -9.59 -2.77 -15.38
N GLN A 278 -10.90 -2.52 -15.51
CA GLN A 278 -11.60 -2.51 -16.81
C GLN A 278 -10.94 -1.58 -17.85
N ARG A 279 -10.24 -0.51 -17.43
CA ARG A 279 -9.50 0.38 -18.35
C ARG A 279 -8.37 -0.34 -19.09
N CYS A 280 -7.84 -1.37 -18.45
CA CYS A 280 -6.74 -2.19 -18.92
C CYS A 280 -7.18 -3.63 -19.19
N GLN A 281 -8.48 -3.85 -19.45
CA GLN A 281 -9.07 -5.16 -19.80
C GLN A 281 -8.97 -6.20 -18.67
N GLY A 282 -9.11 -5.76 -17.43
CA GLY A 282 -9.25 -6.61 -16.26
C GLY A 282 -10.53 -7.43 -16.24
N HIS A 283 -10.51 -8.52 -15.48
CA HIS A 283 -11.59 -9.52 -15.41
C HIS A 283 -12.24 -9.63 -14.03
N GLN A 284 -11.71 -8.92 -13.02
CA GLN A 284 -12.36 -8.83 -11.73
C GLN A 284 -13.76 -8.21 -11.89
N THR A 285 -14.70 -8.66 -11.06
CA THR A 285 -16.10 -8.21 -11.05
C THR A 285 -16.57 -7.93 -9.64
N LEU A 286 -17.62 -7.12 -9.49
CA LEU A 286 -18.18 -6.77 -8.19
C LEU A 286 -18.67 -8.00 -7.41
N ASP A 287 -19.31 -8.97 -8.07
CA ASP A 287 -19.78 -10.22 -7.45
C ASP A 287 -18.64 -11.10 -6.92
N LYS A 288 -17.41 -10.89 -7.38
CA LYS A 288 -16.21 -11.57 -6.89
C LYS A 288 -15.38 -10.75 -5.91
N ALA A 289 -15.77 -9.51 -5.62
CA ALA A 289 -15.02 -8.61 -4.76
C ALA A 289 -14.88 -9.12 -3.31
N LEU A 290 -15.80 -9.99 -2.86
CA LEU A 290 -15.76 -10.62 -1.54
C LEU A 290 -15.25 -12.07 -1.55
N SER A 291 -14.89 -12.61 -2.71
CA SER A 291 -14.45 -14.01 -2.82
C SER A 291 -13.10 -14.26 -2.15
N GLU A 292 -12.91 -15.46 -1.58
CA GLU A 292 -11.63 -15.84 -0.98
C GLU A 292 -10.45 -15.75 -1.96
N ASN A 293 -10.67 -16.11 -3.23
CA ASN A 293 -9.61 -16.03 -4.24
C ASN A 293 -9.11 -14.59 -4.41
N TRP A 294 -10.01 -13.61 -4.40
CA TRP A 294 -9.65 -12.19 -4.49
C TRP A 294 -8.95 -11.71 -3.21
N LEU A 295 -9.55 -11.97 -2.05
CA LEU A 295 -9.06 -11.49 -0.76
C LEU A 295 -7.73 -12.12 -0.36
N ALA A 296 -7.53 -13.41 -0.61
CA ALA A 296 -6.31 -14.15 -0.24
C ALA A 296 -5.12 -13.89 -1.19
N GLY A 297 -5.34 -13.30 -2.37
CA GLY A 297 -4.28 -13.10 -3.37
C GLY A 297 -3.07 -12.31 -2.83
N THR A 298 -3.32 -11.32 -1.95
CA THR A 298 -2.26 -10.53 -1.32
C THR A 298 -1.33 -11.36 -0.43
N GLU A 299 -1.85 -12.43 0.18
CA GLU A 299 -1.06 -13.32 1.02
C GLU A 299 -0.13 -14.18 0.16
N GLY A 300 -0.63 -14.69 -0.96
CA GLY A 300 0.16 -15.45 -1.94
C GLY A 300 1.32 -14.62 -2.51
N ALA A 301 1.04 -13.36 -2.87
CA ALA A 301 2.07 -12.42 -3.33
C ALA A 301 3.11 -12.15 -2.24
N ALA A 302 2.67 -11.83 -1.01
CA ALA A 302 3.57 -11.57 0.11
C ALA A 302 4.47 -12.78 0.41
N ARG A 303 3.95 -14.02 0.36
CA ARG A 303 4.76 -15.25 0.54
C ARG A 303 5.77 -15.45 -0.59
N THR A 304 5.40 -15.14 -1.83
CA THR A 304 6.32 -15.19 -2.98
C THR A 304 7.49 -14.22 -2.78
N TYR A 305 7.20 -12.97 -2.40
CA TYR A 305 8.24 -11.98 -2.15
C TYR A 305 9.02 -12.23 -0.86
N ALA A 306 8.40 -12.78 0.18
CA ALA A 306 9.12 -13.20 1.38
C ALA A 306 10.16 -14.28 1.07
N ALA A 307 9.85 -15.25 0.22
CA ALA A 307 10.80 -16.27 -0.21
C ALA A 307 11.98 -15.67 -1.00
N LEU A 308 11.73 -14.65 -1.83
CA LEU A 308 12.79 -13.91 -2.53
C LEU A 308 13.64 -13.09 -1.55
N ARG A 309 13.01 -12.40 -0.59
CA ARG A 309 13.70 -11.72 0.51
C ARG A 309 14.59 -12.68 1.28
N ASP A 310 14.07 -13.83 1.70
CA ASP A 310 14.83 -14.81 2.48
C ASP A 310 16.05 -15.35 1.73
N ARG A 311 15.95 -15.43 0.39
CA ARG A 311 17.05 -15.88 -0.48
C ARG A 311 18.10 -14.81 -0.73
N PHE A 312 17.69 -13.58 -1.04
CA PHE A 312 18.60 -12.54 -1.54
C PHE A 312 18.97 -11.50 -0.47
N GLU A 313 18.12 -11.30 0.52
CA GLU A 313 18.21 -10.26 1.55
C GLU A 313 17.77 -10.81 2.93
N PRO A 314 18.39 -11.89 3.43
CA PRO A 314 17.92 -12.60 4.61
C PRO A 314 17.81 -11.67 5.83
N GLY A 315 16.68 -11.75 6.53
CA GLY A 315 16.40 -10.96 7.73
C GLY A 315 15.92 -9.52 7.49
N LYS A 316 15.94 -9.00 6.25
CA LYS A 316 15.45 -7.64 5.95
C LYS A 316 13.93 -7.54 6.04
N PRO A 317 13.34 -6.45 6.54
CA PRO A 317 11.88 -6.32 6.63
C PRO A 317 11.23 -6.31 5.25
N LEU A 318 10.00 -6.83 5.16
CA LEU A 318 9.19 -6.84 3.94
C LEU A 318 8.20 -5.66 3.93
N TRP A 319 8.12 -4.93 2.82
CA TRP A 319 7.33 -3.70 2.65
C TRP A 319 6.49 -3.80 1.37
N LEU A 320 5.17 -3.59 1.49
CA LEU A 320 4.28 -3.41 0.35
C LEU A 320 4.16 -1.90 0.10
N THR A 321 4.98 -1.38 -0.82
CA THR A 321 5.12 0.08 -1.05
C THR A 321 4.10 0.64 -2.04
N GLU A 322 3.32 -0.21 -2.72
CA GLU A 322 2.21 0.24 -3.54
C GLU A 322 1.16 -0.87 -3.71
N VAL A 323 -0.10 -0.53 -3.43
CA VAL A 323 -1.23 -1.44 -3.60
C VAL A 323 -2.56 -0.71 -3.74
N GLY A 324 -3.47 -1.22 -4.56
CA GLY A 324 -4.87 -0.77 -4.61
C GLY A 324 -5.80 -1.94 -4.92
N ASP A 325 -7.07 -1.64 -5.24
CA ASP A 325 -8.04 -2.63 -5.76
C ASP A 325 -7.46 -3.36 -6.98
N ALA A 326 -7.27 -2.62 -8.07
CA ALA A 326 -6.69 -3.10 -9.30
C ALA A 326 -5.80 -2.01 -9.90
N ALA A 327 -4.77 -2.42 -10.64
CA ALA A 327 -3.92 -1.49 -11.36
C ALA A 327 -4.74 -0.72 -12.41
N CYS A 328 -4.14 0.32 -13.01
CA CYS A 328 -4.84 1.22 -13.92
C CYS A 328 -6.02 1.99 -13.26
N GLY A 329 -5.77 2.55 -12.07
CA GLY A 329 -6.69 3.48 -11.40
C GLY A 329 -7.89 2.84 -10.69
N GLY A 330 -7.90 1.51 -10.52
CA GLY A 330 -8.96 0.77 -9.83
C GLY A 330 -10.21 0.52 -10.69
N ASN A 331 -11.00 -0.47 -10.28
CA ASN A 331 -12.31 -0.77 -10.88
C ASN A 331 -13.39 0.24 -10.47
N PRO A 332 -14.56 0.29 -11.15
CA PRO A 332 -15.64 1.22 -10.81
C PRO A 332 -16.14 1.12 -9.36
N TRP A 333 -16.08 -0.07 -8.75
CA TRP A 333 -16.49 -0.29 -7.36
C TRP A 333 -15.37 -0.05 -6.32
N ALA A 334 -14.15 0.28 -6.73
CA ALA A 334 -13.03 0.50 -5.81
C ALA A 334 -13.27 1.67 -4.83
N LYS A 335 -14.17 2.59 -5.20
CA LYS A 335 -14.63 3.71 -4.36
C LYS A 335 -15.80 3.37 -3.43
N THR A 336 -16.20 2.11 -3.34
CA THR A 336 -17.41 1.67 -2.63
C THR A 336 -17.06 0.79 -1.42
N PHE A 337 -18.05 0.44 -0.60
CA PHE A 337 -17.86 -0.39 0.58
C PHE A 337 -17.33 -1.80 0.26
N ALA A 338 -17.55 -2.31 -0.95
CA ALA A 338 -17.03 -3.59 -1.43
C ALA A 338 -15.50 -3.69 -1.26
N ASP A 339 -14.75 -2.64 -1.61
CA ASP A 339 -13.29 -2.67 -1.50
C ASP A 339 -12.78 -2.56 -0.06
N SER A 340 -13.63 -2.14 0.89
CA SER A 340 -13.24 -2.05 2.31
C SER A 340 -12.94 -3.42 2.92
N PHE A 341 -13.53 -4.49 2.35
CA PHE A 341 -13.21 -5.87 2.71
C PHE A 341 -11.78 -6.23 2.29
N ARG A 342 -11.45 -6.03 1.01
CA ARG A 342 -10.07 -6.24 0.51
C ARG A 342 -9.08 -5.40 1.30
N TYR A 343 -9.37 -4.12 1.52
CA TYR A 343 -8.49 -3.21 2.26
C TYR A 343 -8.17 -3.74 3.67
N LEU A 344 -9.19 -4.01 4.50
CA LEU A 344 -8.98 -4.43 5.89
C LEU A 344 -8.50 -5.88 6.03
N ASP A 345 -8.96 -6.78 5.15
CA ASP A 345 -8.48 -8.16 5.12
C ASP A 345 -7.00 -8.22 4.74
N GLN A 346 -6.59 -7.43 3.74
CA GLN A 346 -5.19 -7.29 3.36
C GLN A 346 -4.32 -6.80 4.53
N LEU A 347 -4.73 -5.73 5.23
CA LEU A 347 -4.00 -5.26 6.40
C LEU A 347 -3.88 -6.35 7.47
N GLY A 348 -4.95 -7.11 7.72
CA GLY A 348 -4.96 -8.23 8.66
C GLY A 348 -3.99 -9.36 8.27
N ARG A 349 -4.05 -9.84 7.03
CA ARG A 349 -3.18 -10.91 6.52
C ARG A 349 -1.72 -10.50 6.51
N LEU A 350 -1.42 -9.31 6.00
CA LEU A 350 -0.04 -8.83 5.87
C LEU A 350 0.59 -8.54 7.24
N ALA A 351 -0.18 -8.06 8.22
CA ALA A 351 0.29 -7.92 9.59
C ALA A 351 0.65 -9.28 10.22
N LYS A 352 -0.18 -10.32 9.99
CA LYS A 352 0.14 -11.70 10.43
C LYS A 352 1.41 -12.26 9.79
N LEU A 353 1.71 -11.85 8.55
CA LEU A 353 2.94 -12.21 7.84
C LEU A 353 4.16 -11.36 8.23
N GLY A 354 4.01 -10.37 9.11
CA GLY A 354 5.11 -9.50 9.55
C GLY A 354 5.54 -8.47 8.50
N VAL A 355 4.71 -8.18 7.49
CA VAL A 355 4.94 -7.04 6.59
C VAL A 355 4.93 -5.75 7.41
N GLN A 356 5.92 -4.90 7.20
CA GLN A 356 6.14 -3.74 8.06
C GLN A 356 5.38 -2.50 7.62
N VAL A 357 5.15 -2.34 6.31
CA VAL A 357 4.45 -1.19 5.72
C VAL A 357 3.56 -1.66 4.58
N VAL A 358 2.35 -1.10 4.52
CA VAL A 358 1.39 -1.26 3.42
C VAL A 358 0.96 0.13 2.98
N ALA A 359 1.40 0.55 1.79
CA ALA A 359 1.11 1.87 1.26
C ALA A 359 0.03 1.80 0.16
N HIS A 360 -1.17 2.26 0.51
CA HIS A 360 -2.34 2.23 -0.38
C HIS A 360 -2.25 3.33 -1.44
N ASN A 361 -2.36 2.92 -2.70
CA ASN A 361 -2.52 3.76 -3.86
C ASN A 361 -4.01 4.08 -4.04
N THR A 362 -4.47 5.32 -3.84
CA THR A 362 -3.75 6.52 -3.39
C THR A 362 -4.54 7.25 -2.30
N LEU A 363 -3.96 8.31 -1.75
CA LEU A 363 -4.66 9.18 -0.82
C LEU A 363 -5.86 9.89 -1.48
N ALA A 364 -5.69 10.55 -2.63
CA ALA A 364 -6.70 11.49 -3.14
C ALA A 364 -6.84 11.59 -4.68
N ILE A 365 -6.62 10.48 -5.39
CA ILE A 365 -6.85 10.36 -6.85
C ILE A 365 -7.31 8.94 -7.24
N SER A 366 -7.82 8.77 -8.47
CA SER A 366 -8.29 7.48 -9.01
C SER A 366 -9.51 6.91 -8.29
N ASP A 367 -10.14 5.84 -8.82
CA ASP A 367 -11.33 5.26 -8.20
C ASP A 367 -10.99 4.51 -6.89
N TYR A 368 -9.79 3.96 -6.77
CA TYR A 368 -9.32 3.36 -5.51
C TYR A 368 -8.87 4.38 -4.43
N GLY A 369 -8.92 5.69 -4.72
CA GLY A 369 -8.44 6.71 -3.79
C GLY A 369 -9.19 6.68 -2.45
N LEU A 370 -8.50 6.92 -1.34
CA LEU A 370 -9.14 7.01 -0.01
C LEU A 370 -10.07 8.23 0.08
N ILE A 371 -9.72 9.31 -0.59
CA ILE A 371 -10.42 10.58 -0.59
C ILE A 371 -10.81 10.93 -2.02
N ASP A 372 -12.01 11.47 -2.21
CA ASP A 372 -12.46 11.94 -3.51
C ASP A 372 -11.58 13.07 -4.04
N GLU A 373 -11.20 12.98 -5.31
CA GLU A 373 -10.17 13.84 -5.89
C GLU A 373 -10.58 15.31 -6.05
N LYS A 374 -11.89 15.60 -6.17
CA LYS A 374 -12.42 16.94 -6.42
C LYS A 374 -13.04 17.53 -5.16
N THR A 375 -13.86 16.74 -4.48
CA THR A 375 -14.65 17.20 -3.33
C THR A 375 -13.91 17.05 -2.01
N TYR A 376 -12.83 16.26 -2.00
CA TYR A 376 -12.12 15.86 -0.79
C TYR A 376 -13.01 15.14 0.23
N THR A 377 -14.10 14.52 -0.24
CA THR A 377 -14.99 13.71 0.60
C THR A 377 -14.34 12.36 0.89
N PRO A 378 -14.30 11.91 2.14
CA PRO A 378 -13.87 10.55 2.48
C PRO A 378 -14.66 9.48 1.74
N ARG A 379 -13.95 8.52 1.13
CA ARG A 379 -14.56 7.32 0.54
C ARG A 379 -14.58 6.18 1.57
N PRO A 380 -15.32 5.07 1.33
CA PRO A 380 -15.42 3.94 2.24
C PRO A 380 -14.08 3.45 2.82
N ASN A 381 -13.06 3.31 1.97
CA ASN A 381 -11.73 2.90 2.43
C ASN A 381 -11.05 3.91 3.36
N TYR A 382 -11.35 5.21 3.29
CA TYR A 382 -10.85 6.16 4.29
C TYR A 382 -11.44 5.88 5.67
N TRP A 383 -12.73 5.55 5.76
CA TRP A 383 -13.36 5.20 7.03
C TRP A 383 -12.80 3.89 7.59
N ALA A 384 -12.53 2.92 6.72
CA ALA A 384 -11.84 1.68 7.07
C ALA A 384 -10.42 1.95 7.59
N ALA A 385 -9.66 2.80 6.89
CA ALA A 385 -8.31 3.22 7.29
C ALA A 385 -8.33 3.92 8.67
N LEU A 386 -9.24 4.87 8.86
CA LEU A 386 -9.43 5.58 10.13
C LEU A 386 -9.81 4.64 11.28
N ALA A 387 -10.67 3.64 11.03
CA ALA A 387 -11.03 2.63 12.02
C ALA A 387 -9.82 1.80 12.45
N TRP A 388 -9.03 1.30 11.48
CA TRP A 388 -7.78 0.60 11.76
C TRP A 388 -6.83 1.50 12.56
N ARG A 389 -6.63 2.75 12.13
CA ARG A 389 -5.75 3.70 12.82
C ARG A 389 -6.17 3.93 14.26
N ARG A 390 -7.47 4.08 14.54
CA ARG A 390 -7.99 4.33 15.89
C ARG A 390 -7.88 3.13 16.82
N PHE A 391 -7.99 1.90 16.31
CA PHE A 391 -8.14 0.72 17.16
C PHE A 391 -6.97 -0.25 17.13
N MET A 392 -6.37 -0.51 15.96
CA MET A 392 -5.32 -1.51 15.80
C MET A 392 -3.95 -0.91 16.16
N GLY A 393 -3.29 -1.52 17.16
CA GLY A 393 -1.93 -1.15 17.59
C GLY A 393 -0.85 -1.66 16.64
N THR A 394 0.33 -1.96 17.18
CA THR A 394 1.47 -2.48 16.39
C THR A 394 1.83 -3.92 16.74
N THR A 395 1.52 -4.37 17.95
CA THR A 395 1.74 -5.77 18.36
C THR A 395 0.65 -6.65 17.76
N VAL A 396 1.07 -7.62 16.95
CA VAL A 396 0.19 -8.56 16.26
C VAL A 396 0.02 -9.82 17.11
N LEU A 397 -1.23 -10.26 17.26
CA LEU A 397 -1.60 -11.43 18.03
C LEU A 397 -2.19 -12.51 17.11
N ASP A 398 -2.05 -13.77 17.50
CA ASP A 398 -2.72 -14.87 16.79
C ASP A 398 -4.13 -15.04 17.32
N SER A 399 -5.13 -14.94 16.44
CA SER A 399 -6.51 -15.28 16.80
C SER A 399 -6.70 -16.80 16.96
N GLY A 400 -5.80 -17.62 16.42
CA GLY A 400 -5.92 -19.08 16.40
C GLY A 400 -7.04 -19.58 15.48
N MET A 401 -7.70 -18.68 14.73
CA MET A 401 -8.79 -19.01 13.82
C MET A 401 -8.28 -19.03 12.38
N ALA A 402 -8.53 -20.13 11.68
CA ALA A 402 -8.28 -20.20 10.24
C ALA A 402 -9.25 -19.29 9.49
N THR A 403 -8.71 -18.51 8.56
CA THR A 403 -9.51 -17.68 7.65
C THR A 403 -10.23 -18.57 6.65
N SER A 404 -11.52 -18.29 6.45
CA SER A 404 -12.38 -18.94 5.47
C SER A 404 -13.53 -18.00 5.11
N GLU A 405 -14.23 -18.25 4.01
CA GLU A 405 -15.45 -17.50 3.68
C GLU A 405 -16.39 -17.39 4.87
N GLY A 406 -16.88 -16.17 5.12
CA GLY A 406 -17.70 -15.79 6.25
C GLY A 406 -16.96 -15.59 7.58
N ARG A 407 -15.64 -15.85 7.64
CA ARG A 407 -14.87 -15.79 8.89
C ARG A 407 -13.40 -15.41 8.69
N HIS A 408 -13.12 -14.12 8.90
CA HIS A 408 -11.77 -13.58 8.94
C HIS A 408 -11.61 -12.85 10.27
N VAL A 409 -10.72 -13.35 11.13
CA VAL A 409 -10.52 -12.82 12.48
C VAL A 409 -9.05 -12.51 12.70
N TYR A 410 -8.73 -11.23 12.84
CA TYR A 410 -7.40 -10.72 13.14
C TYR A 410 -7.38 -10.07 14.51
N ALA A 411 -6.25 -10.13 15.21
CA ALA A 411 -6.12 -9.58 16.56
C ALA A 411 -4.83 -8.77 16.69
N GLN A 412 -4.93 -7.61 17.33
CA GLN A 412 -3.78 -6.80 17.72
C GLN A 412 -4.03 -6.20 19.09
N CYS A 413 -2.96 -5.77 19.75
CA CYS A 413 -3.10 -4.94 20.93
C CYS A 413 -3.83 -3.64 20.56
N THR A 414 -4.72 -3.18 21.44
CA THR A 414 -5.46 -1.94 21.18
C THR A 414 -4.51 -0.76 21.23
N ARG A 415 -4.56 0.09 20.21
CA ARG A 415 -3.70 1.27 20.13
C ARG A 415 -3.83 2.14 21.38
N GLY A 416 -2.69 2.44 22.00
CA GLY A 416 -2.59 3.36 23.13
C GLY A 416 -3.27 2.89 24.42
N LYS A 417 -3.63 1.60 24.52
CA LYS A 417 -4.32 1.03 25.70
C LYS A 417 -3.62 -0.26 26.16
N PRO A 418 -2.74 -0.17 27.18
CA PRO A 418 -2.05 -1.35 27.73
C PRO A 418 -3.02 -2.46 28.15
N GLY A 419 -2.65 -3.71 27.89
CA GLY A 419 -3.43 -4.92 28.20
C GLY A 419 -4.70 -5.12 27.36
N ALA A 420 -5.15 -4.11 26.61
CA ALA A 420 -6.36 -4.18 25.80
C ALA A 420 -6.10 -4.84 24.44
N VAL A 421 -7.11 -5.54 23.92
CA VAL A 421 -7.04 -6.22 22.62
C VAL A 421 -8.16 -5.74 21.72
N THR A 422 -7.82 -5.51 20.45
CA THR A 422 -8.78 -5.26 19.38
C THR A 422 -8.82 -6.45 18.44
N LEU A 423 -10.03 -6.96 18.21
CA LEU A 423 -10.32 -7.92 17.15
C LEU A 423 -10.86 -7.18 15.93
N LEU A 424 -10.36 -7.50 14.74
CA LEU A 424 -10.98 -7.19 13.46
C LEU A 424 -11.67 -8.45 12.96
N VAL A 425 -12.99 -8.40 12.85
CA VAL A 425 -13.85 -9.50 12.38
C VAL A 425 -14.49 -9.08 11.07
N ILE A 426 -14.16 -9.77 9.99
CA ILE A 426 -14.75 -9.55 8.66
C ILE A 426 -15.61 -10.78 8.33
N ASN A 427 -16.90 -10.54 8.06
CA ASN A 427 -17.81 -11.52 7.51
C ASN A 427 -18.08 -11.15 6.04
N ASN A 428 -17.34 -11.78 5.14
CA ASN A 428 -17.47 -11.61 3.68
C ASN A 428 -18.53 -12.53 3.06
N SER A 429 -19.29 -13.30 3.85
CA SER A 429 -20.43 -14.05 3.31
C SER A 429 -21.53 -13.08 2.88
N HIS A 430 -22.19 -13.39 1.76
CA HIS A 430 -23.36 -12.65 1.28
C HIS A 430 -24.64 -12.98 2.05
N THR A 431 -24.71 -14.13 2.72
CA THR A 431 -25.97 -14.66 3.26
C THR A 431 -25.87 -15.18 4.69
N ALA A 432 -24.72 -15.71 5.10
CA ALA A 432 -24.56 -16.37 6.38
C ALA A 432 -24.01 -15.42 7.45
N PRO A 433 -24.65 -15.32 8.63
CA PRO A 433 -24.05 -14.64 9.76
C PRO A 433 -22.90 -15.47 10.34
N LEU A 434 -21.90 -14.79 10.91
CA LEU A 434 -20.83 -15.40 11.69
C LEU A 434 -21.20 -15.34 13.18
N SER A 435 -21.03 -16.43 13.92
CA SER A 435 -21.11 -16.41 15.39
C SER A 435 -19.76 -16.76 16.01
N LEU A 436 -19.33 -15.96 16.97
CA LEU A 436 -18.11 -16.17 17.77
C LEU A 436 -18.50 -16.18 19.25
N ASP A 437 -17.93 -17.08 20.03
CA ASP A 437 -18.03 -17.01 21.50
C ASP A 437 -16.84 -16.21 22.04
N LEU A 438 -17.10 -15.05 22.64
CA LEU A 438 -16.07 -14.10 23.08
C LEU A 438 -15.93 -14.10 24.61
N LYS A 439 -14.69 -14.17 25.11
CA LYS A 439 -14.41 -13.85 26.52
C LYS A 439 -14.19 -12.35 26.71
N GLY A 440 -14.85 -11.81 27.73
CA GLY A 440 -14.77 -10.40 28.09
C GLY A 440 -15.88 -9.55 27.46
N ALA A 441 -16.17 -8.43 28.11
CA ALA A 441 -17.06 -7.41 27.58
C ALA A 441 -16.25 -6.28 26.93
N GLY A 442 -16.85 -5.57 25.99
CA GLY A 442 -16.18 -4.52 25.25
C GLY A 442 -17.13 -3.65 24.42
N LEU A 443 -16.56 -3.00 23.41
CA LEU A 443 -17.28 -2.17 22.45
C LEU A 443 -17.07 -2.67 21.04
N ARG A 444 -18.17 -2.78 20.29
CA ARG A 444 -18.21 -3.19 18.90
C ARG A 444 -18.45 -1.99 17.99
N TYR A 445 -17.71 -1.93 16.89
CA TYR A 445 -17.73 -0.89 15.88
C TYR A 445 -17.91 -1.55 14.52
N THR A 446 -19.15 -1.67 14.07
CA THR A 446 -19.50 -2.37 12.82
C THR A 446 -19.60 -1.37 11.68
N LEU A 447 -18.74 -1.52 10.69
CA LEU A 447 -18.90 -0.91 9.37
C LEU A 447 -19.86 -1.78 8.55
N SER A 448 -20.85 -1.12 7.95
CA SER A 448 -21.81 -1.72 7.03
C SER A 448 -22.25 -0.71 5.97
N ALA A 449 -23.02 -1.17 5.00
CA ALA A 449 -23.69 -0.31 4.02
C ALA A 449 -25.07 -0.88 3.67
N ASP A 450 -25.92 -0.07 3.04
CA ASP A 450 -27.23 -0.55 2.55
C ASP A 450 -27.10 -1.50 1.36
N LYS A 451 -26.03 -1.32 0.59
CA LYS A 451 -25.58 -2.20 -0.49
C LYS A 451 -24.06 -2.28 -0.47
N ILE A 452 -23.51 -3.40 -0.88
CA ILE A 452 -22.06 -3.60 -0.91
C ILE A 452 -21.34 -2.58 -1.80
N ASP A 453 -21.96 -2.12 -2.88
CA ASP A 453 -21.43 -1.11 -3.81
C ASP A 453 -21.78 0.34 -3.43
N SER A 454 -22.20 0.58 -2.19
CA SER A 454 -22.48 1.93 -1.69
C SER A 454 -21.20 2.74 -1.50
N ALA A 455 -21.23 4.02 -1.88
CA ALA A 455 -20.20 5.00 -1.51
C ALA A 455 -20.34 5.50 -0.06
N GLN A 456 -21.47 5.21 0.60
CA GLN A 456 -21.72 5.57 2.00
C GLN A 456 -21.49 4.36 2.90
N VAL A 457 -20.78 4.59 4.00
CA VAL A 457 -20.54 3.61 5.07
C VAL A 457 -21.29 4.03 6.32
N LYS A 458 -21.85 3.07 7.03
CA LYS A 458 -22.47 3.23 8.34
C LYS A 458 -21.56 2.64 9.41
N LEU A 459 -21.42 3.33 10.54
CA LEU A 459 -20.88 2.79 11.78
C LEU A 459 -22.03 2.51 12.73
N ASN A 460 -22.22 1.23 13.08
CA ASN A 460 -23.30 0.78 13.97
C ASN A 460 -24.68 1.35 13.55
N GLY A 461 -24.94 1.34 12.24
CA GLY A 461 -26.20 1.82 11.63
C GLY A 461 -26.26 3.32 11.35
N LYS A 462 -25.29 4.14 11.79
CA LYS A 462 -25.25 5.59 11.52
C LYS A 462 -24.28 5.92 10.39
N VAL A 463 -24.71 6.67 9.38
CA VAL A 463 -23.86 7.09 8.25
C VAL A 463 -22.66 7.88 8.77
N LEU A 464 -21.46 7.49 8.34
CA LEU A 464 -20.22 8.23 8.57
C LEU A 464 -20.12 9.37 7.56
N ALA A 465 -20.00 10.58 8.09
CA ALA A 465 -19.78 11.80 7.32
C ALA A 465 -18.94 12.77 8.14
N LEU A 466 -18.30 13.72 7.45
CA LEU A 466 -17.66 14.84 8.13
C LEU A 466 -18.74 15.75 8.74
N GLY A 467 -18.47 16.23 9.95
CA GLY A 467 -19.27 17.26 10.59
C GLY A 467 -18.90 18.66 10.09
N LYS A 468 -19.48 19.68 10.74
CA LYS A 468 -19.19 21.09 10.46
C LYS A 468 -17.68 21.37 10.54
N ASN A 469 -17.15 22.14 9.59
CA ASN A 469 -15.72 22.47 9.48
C ASN A 469 -14.83 21.20 9.36
N ASP A 470 -15.32 20.20 8.63
CA ASP A 470 -14.62 18.95 8.34
C ASP A 470 -14.22 18.16 9.59
N THR A 471 -14.98 18.29 10.68
CA THR A 471 -14.71 17.51 11.91
C THR A 471 -14.94 16.03 11.65
N LEU A 472 -14.01 15.20 12.12
CA LEU A 472 -14.18 13.75 12.03
C LEU A 472 -15.29 13.31 12.99
N PRO A 473 -16.16 12.38 12.57
CA PRO A 473 -17.18 11.85 13.45
C PRO A 473 -16.54 11.07 14.60
N GLU A 474 -17.17 11.16 15.77
CA GLU A 474 -16.90 10.24 16.87
C GLU A 474 -17.32 8.83 16.46
N PHE A 475 -16.48 7.85 16.75
CA PHE A 475 -16.86 6.45 16.58
C PHE A 475 -17.53 5.98 17.87
N VAL A 476 -18.86 5.88 17.84
CA VAL A 476 -19.66 5.43 18.99
C VAL A 476 -19.80 3.90 18.95
N GLY A 477 -19.30 3.23 19.99
CA GLY A 477 -19.31 1.78 20.09
C GLY A 477 -20.63 1.23 20.63
N ALA A 478 -21.05 0.08 20.13
CA ALA A 478 -22.15 -0.69 20.68
C ALA A 478 -21.63 -1.68 21.73
N PRO A 479 -22.22 -1.78 22.94
CA PRO A 479 -21.77 -2.74 23.94
C PRO A 479 -21.81 -4.18 23.42
N VAL A 480 -20.75 -4.95 23.68
CA VAL A 480 -20.74 -6.41 23.50
C VAL A 480 -20.43 -7.07 24.84
N LYS A 481 -21.20 -8.10 25.19
CA LYS A 481 -21.02 -8.88 26.41
C LYS A 481 -20.13 -10.10 26.12
N SER A 482 -19.58 -10.71 27.17
CA SER A 482 -18.97 -12.03 27.04
C SER A 482 -20.04 -13.07 26.68
N GLY A 483 -19.67 -14.05 25.86
CA GLY A 483 -20.55 -15.07 25.31
C GLY A 483 -20.67 -14.96 23.79
N ALA A 484 -21.75 -15.55 23.26
CA ALA A 484 -22.03 -15.53 21.83
C ALA A 484 -22.24 -14.10 21.30
N ALA A 485 -21.48 -13.74 20.26
CA ALA A 485 -21.61 -12.53 19.48
C ALA A 485 -21.82 -12.89 18.00
N THR A 486 -22.85 -12.32 17.39
CA THR A 486 -23.22 -12.59 15.99
C THR A 486 -22.92 -11.39 15.10
N PHE A 487 -22.29 -11.63 13.95
CA PHE A 487 -21.90 -10.66 12.94
C PHE A 487 -22.69 -10.92 11.67
N ALA A 488 -23.43 -9.91 11.20
CA ALA A 488 -24.25 -10.04 10.00
C ALA A 488 -23.38 -10.32 8.76
N PRO A 489 -23.95 -10.92 7.70
CA PRO A 489 -23.32 -11.00 6.38
C PRO A 489 -22.87 -9.61 5.90
N GLU A 490 -21.84 -9.55 5.07
CA GLU A 490 -21.31 -8.31 4.50
C GLU A 490 -21.05 -7.21 5.54
N THR A 491 -20.42 -7.57 6.66
CA THR A 491 -20.00 -6.58 7.67
C THR A 491 -18.54 -6.72 8.07
N ILE A 492 -17.97 -5.59 8.50
CA ILE A 492 -16.63 -5.50 9.07
C ILE A 492 -16.76 -4.91 10.47
N SER A 493 -16.30 -5.62 11.50
CA SER A 493 -16.46 -5.20 12.90
C SER A 493 -15.11 -5.11 13.61
N PHE A 494 -14.84 -3.99 14.26
CA PHE A 494 -13.79 -3.89 15.27
C PHE A 494 -14.40 -4.13 16.65
N ILE A 495 -13.77 -4.98 17.46
CA ILE A 495 -14.20 -5.25 18.84
C ILE A 495 -13.05 -4.87 19.76
N VAL A 496 -13.24 -3.80 20.52
CA VAL A 496 -12.26 -3.33 21.50
C VAL A 496 -12.61 -3.93 22.86
N LEU A 497 -11.71 -4.74 23.40
CA LEU A 497 -11.85 -5.43 24.68
C LEU A 497 -10.84 -4.81 25.67
N PRO A 498 -11.25 -3.75 26.40
CA PRO A 498 -10.32 -2.97 27.22
C PRO A 498 -9.76 -3.75 28.41
N ASN A 499 -10.51 -4.75 28.90
CA ASN A 499 -10.16 -5.54 30.08
C ASN A 499 -9.67 -6.94 29.70
N ALA A 500 -9.10 -7.11 28.49
CA ALA A 500 -8.53 -8.37 28.06
C ALA A 500 -7.34 -8.80 28.94
N ASN A 501 -6.59 -7.85 29.49
CA ASN A 501 -5.39 -8.06 30.30
C ASN A 501 -4.38 -8.99 29.61
N ASN A 502 -4.24 -8.88 28.28
CA ASN A 502 -3.29 -9.68 27.53
C ASN A 502 -1.87 -9.21 27.88
N PRO A 503 -0.97 -10.11 28.35
CA PRO A 503 0.37 -9.73 28.80
C PRO A 503 1.29 -9.21 27.68
N ALA A 504 0.90 -9.36 26.41
CA ALA A 504 1.65 -8.86 25.27
C ALA A 504 1.36 -7.38 24.89
N CYS A 505 0.38 -6.71 25.51
CA CYS A 505 -0.24 -5.47 25.00
C CYS A 505 0.04 -4.11 25.68
#